data_AF-A0AAU5Y4P9-F1
#
_entry.id   AF-A0AAU5Y4P9-F1
#
_cell.length_a   1.000
_cell.length_b   1.000
_cell.length_c   1.000
_cell.angle_alpha   90.00
_cell.angle_beta   90.00
_cell.angle_gamma   90.00
#
_symmetry.space_group_name_H-M   'P 1'
#
loop_
_entity.id
_entity.type
_entity.pdbx_description
1 polymer ?
#
loop_
_entity_poly.entity_id
_entity_poly.type
_entity_poly.pdbx_seq_one_letter_code
_entity_poly.pdbx_strand_id
1 'polypeptide(L)'
;MGLNGNGAGTPDNWAAFMQKVDQVEKVDLNKITAAAAQFHEAGKNAGDHTASLKNSTDALNGGVWAGPAAEQFFAYVRQVRDAGTKVQTHLEDVAKDLDSLASTLEQIKKNVGDKQLAAEKAVNARNQQAQTEMDAAAKAAAAHEQDPNKPAPSPTSAEIKAKAATDIHTITAGFDGDVTGLQTQADTAIKASQTLMSQQIEGGYDQVPLPSSSATAPQSAGGIHSNGSSHHGGGGGGGGGGGGGLGPSGGPPSSPPPGNVQQWIQEAIKELQAAGVPVTDADIPNIWAIIQHESGGNPNAINNWDSNAAAGHPSKGLMQCIDSTFNAHKLPGHDNIYNPVDNIIAGVRYSFDRYGGLGNVPGIKAMAHGGAYQGY
;
A
#
# COMPACT_ATOMS: atom_id res chain seq x y z
N MET A 1 14.25 14.87 -27.91
CA MET A 1 14.68 16.06 -28.68
C MET A 1 13.47 16.98 -28.77
N GLY A 2 13.54 18.24 -28.35
CA GLY A 2 12.37 19.12 -28.41
C GLY A 2 11.80 19.29 -29.83
N LEU A 3 10.53 19.72 -29.91
CA LEU A 3 9.92 20.10 -31.18
C LEU A 3 10.63 21.31 -31.78
N ASN A 4 10.83 21.31 -33.10
CA ASN A 4 11.31 22.48 -33.82
C ASN A 4 10.13 23.42 -34.12
N GLY A 5 10.26 24.71 -33.81
CA GLY A 5 9.19 25.71 -33.98
C GLY A 5 8.88 26.10 -35.43
N ASN A 6 9.21 25.26 -36.41
CA ASN A 6 9.13 25.58 -37.85
C ASN A 6 7.81 25.07 -38.46
N GLY A 7 7.46 25.54 -39.66
CA GLY A 7 6.30 25.03 -40.42
C GLY A 7 4.96 25.33 -39.73
N ALA A 8 4.25 24.27 -39.31
CA ALA A 8 2.97 24.39 -38.62
C ALA A 8 3.11 24.56 -37.10
N GLY A 9 4.29 24.28 -36.52
CA GLY A 9 4.59 24.49 -35.10
C GLY A 9 4.23 23.29 -34.22
N THR A 10 3.88 23.57 -32.97
CA THR A 10 3.57 22.53 -31.96
C THR A 10 2.12 22.04 -32.15
N PRO A 11 1.87 20.72 -32.15
CA PRO A 11 0.53 20.16 -32.16
C PRO A 11 -0.32 20.63 -30.98
N ASP A 12 -1.61 20.91 -31.19
CA ASP A 12 -2.52 21.39 -30.14
C ASP A 12 -2.68 20.38 -28.97
N ASN A 13 -2.58 19.09 -29.26
CA ASN A 13 -2.65 17.99 -28.30
C ASN A 13 -1.30 17.61 -27.67
N TRP A 14 -0.20 18.31 -28.01
CA TRP A 14 1.15 17.92 -27.57
C TRP A 14 1.32 17.95 -26.06
N ALA A 15 0.77 18.97 -25.39
CA ALA A 15 0.86 19.08 -23.93
C ALA A 15 0.14 17.92 -23.22
N ALA A 16 -1.05 17.54 -23.70
CA ALA A 16 -1.80 16.42 -23.17
C ALA A 16 -1.08 15.08 -23.40
N PHE A 17 -0.48 14.90 -24.59
CA PHE A 17 0.34 13.73 -24.90
C PHE A 17 1.54 13.62 -23.95
N MET A 18 2.28 14.72 -23.75
CA MET A 18 3.43 14.75 -22.85
C MET A 18 3.04 14.49 -21.39
N GLN A 19 1.87 14.95 -20.94
CA GLN A 19 1.38 14.66 -19.59
C GLN A 19 1.18 13.15 -19.37
N LYS A 20 0.70 12.41 -20.39
CA LYS A 20 0.55 10.95 -20.31
C LYS A 20 1.89 10.23 -20.29
N VAL A 21 2.85 10.70 -21.08
CA VAL A 21 4.23 10.21 -21.07
C VAL A 21 4.85 10.38 -19.69
N ASP A 22 4.79 11.59 -19.13
CA ASP A 22 5.32 11.92 -17.79
C ASP A 22 4.70 11.05 -16.68
N GLN A 23 3.41 10.72 -16.81
CA GLN A 23 2.73 9.86 -15.83
C GLN A 23 3.35 8.46 -15.76
N VAL A 24 3.73 7.88 -16.91
CA VAL A 24 4.39 6.57 -16.96
C VAL A 24 5.84 6.68 -16.50
N GLU A 25 6.52 7.79 -16.80
CA GLU A 25 7.89 7.99 -16.34
C GLU A 25 8.02 8.15 -14.82
N LYS A 26 6.99 8.67 -14.15
CA LYS A 26 6.95 8.83 -12.69
C LYS A 26 6.84 7.52 -11.90
N VAL A 27 6.62 6.39 -12.57
CA VAL A 27 6.59 5.08 -11.91
C VAL A 27 7.96 4.76 -11.31
N ASP A 28 7.98 4.56 -9.99
CA ASP A 28 9.18 4.28 -9.21
C ASP A 28 9.41 2.76 -9.11
N LEU A 29 10.11 2.22 -10.10
CA LEU A 29 10.43 0.80 -10.20
C LEU A 29 11.24 0.29 -8.99
N ASN A 30 12.11 1.13 -8.42
CA ASN A 30 12.95 0.75 -7.28
C ASN A 30 12.11 0.39 -6.05
N LYS A 31 11.00 1.11 -5.82
CA LYS A 31 10.08 0.80 -4.72
C LYS A 31 9.36 -0.53 -4.91
N ILE A 32 9.01 -0.86 -6.15
CA ILE A 32 8.35 -2.14 -6.47
C ILE A 32 9.33 -3.30 -6.26
N THR A 33 10.56 -3.18 -6.77
CA THR A 33 11.61 -4.19 -6.56
C THR A 33 12.00 -4.31 -5.09
N ALA A 34 12.05 -3.20 -4.34
CA ALA A 34 12.31 -3.24 -2.91
C ALA A 34 11.18 -3.97 -2.15
N ALA A 35 9.92 -3.72 -2.52
CA ALA A 35 8.79 -4.45 -1.95
C ALA A 35 8.87 -5.95 -2.27
N ALA A 36 9.14 -6.32 -3.53
CA ALA A 36 9.32 -7.71 -3.94
C ALA A 36 10.39 -8.43 -3.09
N ALA A 37 11.53 -7.77 -2.87
CA ALA A 37 12.59 -8.30 -2.01
C ALA A 37 12.14 -8.55 -0.56
N GLN A 38 11.30 -7.66 0.00
CA GLN A 38 10.73 -7.87 1.34
C GLN A 38 9.76 -9.05 1.38
N PHE A 39 8.95 -9.25 0.34
CA PHE A 39 8.06 -10.42 0.25
C PHE A 39 8.84 -11.73 0.11
N HIS A 40 9.93 -11.75 -0.68
CA HIS A 40 10.84 -12.90 -0.76
C HIS A 40 11.43 -13.25 0.61
N GLU A 41 11.93 -12.25 1.33
CA GLU A 41 12.51 -12.45 2.66
C GLU A 41 11.46 -12.91 3.67
N ALA A 42 10.24 -12.36 3.63
CA ALA A 42 9.14 -12.80 4.47
C ALA A 42 8.74 -14.27 4.20
N GLY A 43 8.65 -14.67 2.91
CA GLY A 43 8.37 -16.04 2.52
C GLY A 43 9.44 -17.01 3.04
N LYS A 44 10.72 -16.66 2.87
CA LYS A 44 11.85 -17.43 3.40
C LYS A 44 11.77 -17.60 4.92
N ASN A 45 11.55 -16.51 5.65
CA ASN A 45 11.44 -16.56 7.12
C ASN A 45 10.24 -17.41 7.58
N ALA A 46 9.10 -17.33 6.90
CA ALA A 46 7.95 -18.20 7.17
C ALA A 46 8.30 -19.69 6.96
N GLY A 47 9.06 -20.01 5.91
CA GLY A 47 9.58 -21.35 5.68
C GLY A 47 10.54 -21.83 6.76
N ASP A 48 11.49 -20.98 7.18
CA ASP A 48 12.46 -21.30 8.23
C ASP A 48 11.78 -21.55 9.59
N HIS A 49 10.77 -20.75 9.94
CA HIS A 49 9.96 -20.97 11.14
C HIS A 49 9.17 -22.29 11.07
N THR A 50 8.58 -22.59 9.92
CA THR A 50 7.84 -23.83 9.67
C THR A 50 8.75 -25.06 9.78
N ALA A 51 9.99 -24.96 9.27
CA ALA A 51 11.00 -26.00 9.37
C ALA A 51 11.50 -26.19 10.81
N SER A 52 11.73 -25.10 11.54
CA SER A 52 12.12 -25.14 12.96
C SER A 52 11.06 -25.84 13.81
N LEU A 53 9.79 -25.45 13.66
CA LEU A 53 8.67 -26.07 14.34
C LEU A 53 8.57 -27.57 14.04
N LYS A 54 8.75 -27.97 12.78
CA LYS A 54 8.81 -29.37 12.37
C LYS A 54 9.91 -30.13 13.13
N ASN A 55 11.14 -29.60 13.12
CA ASN A 55 12.29 -30.27 13.73
C ASN A 55 12.13 -30.44 15.24
N SER A 56 11.64 -29.42 15.94
CA SER A 56 11.36 -29.52 17.39
C SER A 56 10.26 -30.54 17.70
N THR A 57 9.26 -30.65 16.83
CA THR A 57 8.13 -31.57 17.03
C THR A 57 8.48 -33.01 16.71
N ASP A 58 9.25 -33.24 15.64
CA ASP A 58 9.72 -34.57 15.26
C ASP A 58 10.62 -35.19 16.36
N ALA A 59 11.42 -34.37 17.04
CA ALA A 59 12.24 -34.79 18.19
C ALA A 59 11.38 -35.32 19.36
N LEU A 60 10.18 -34.78 19.57
CA LEU A 60 9.25 -35.23 20.62
C LEU A 60 8.46 -36.48 20.22
N ASN A 61 8.22 -36.66 18.92
CA ASN A 61 7.44 -37.77 18.35
C ASN A 61 8.24 -39.10 18.28
N GLY A 62 9.54 -39.09 18.58
CA GLY A 62 10.43 -40.26 18.56
C GLY A 62 10.26 -41.26 19.73
N GLY A 63 9.08 -41.33 20.35
CA GLY A 63 8.77 -42.22 21.47
C GLY A 63 8.96 -41.61 22.88
N VAL A 64 9.27 -40.31 22.96
CA VAL A 64 9.40 -39.59 24.25
C VAL A 64 8.03 -39.32 24.87
N TRP A 65 7.02 -39.04 24.04
CA TRP A 65 5.67 -38.76 24.48
C TRP A 65 4.65 -39.45 23.55
N ALA A 66 3.88 -40.38 24.10
CA ALA A 66 2.93 -41.21 23.36
C ALA A 66 1.57 -41.31 24.07
N GLY A 67 0.50 -41.52 23.29
CA GLY A 67 -0.88 -41.64 23.75
C GLY A 67 -1.83 -40.64 23.06
N PRO A 68 -3.16 -40.76 23.26
CA PRO A 68 -4.15 -39.98 22.51
C PRO A 68 -3.98 -38.45 22.60
N ALA A 69 -3.53 -37.94 23.75
CA ALA A 69 -3.25 -36.51 23.93
C ALA A 69 -2.02 -36.04 23.13
N ALA A 70 -0.97 -36.87 23.05
CA ALA A 70 0.21 -36.59 22.24
C ALA A 70 -0.15 -36.61 20.75
N GLU A 71 -0.99 -37.55 20.31
CA GLU A 71 -1.49 -37.61 18.93
C GLU A 71 -2.29 -36.35 18.55
N GLN A 72 -3.16 -35.86 19.44
CA GLN A 72 -3.90 -34.60 19.24
C GLN A 72 -2.97 -33.39 19.15
N PHE A 73 -1.97 -33.31 20.02
CA PHE A 73 -0.95 -32.26 19.96
C PHE A 73 -0.18 -32.30 18.63
N PHE A 74 0.34 -33.47 18.24
CA PHE A 74 1.07 -33.61 16.98
C PHE A 74 0.19 -33.33 15.76
N ALA A 75 -1.10 -33.67 15.80
CA ALA A 75 -2.04 -33.32 14.75
C ALA A 75 -2.24 -31.81 14.63
N TYR A 76 -2.42 -31.10 15.75
CA TYR A 76 -2.52 -29.64 15.78
C TYR A 76 -1.25 -28.97 15.23
N VAL A 77 -0.06 -29.41 15.69
CA VAL A 77 1.21 -28.83 15.21
C VAL A 77 1.41 -29.08 13.71
N ARG A 78 0.96 -30.22 13.16
CA ARG A 78 0.95 -30.43 11.70
C ARG A 78 0.04 -29.42 10.99
N GLN A 79 -1.16 -29.14 11.51
CA GLN A 79 -2.05 -28.13 10.93
C GLN A 79 -1.43 -26.72 10.95
N VAL A 80 -0.77 -26.33 12.04
CA VAL A 80 -0.02 -25.06 12.12
C VAL A 80 1.09 -25.00 11.08
N ARG A 81 1.83 -26.10 10.91
CA ARG A 81 2.90 -26.20 9.90
C ARG A 81 2.34 -26.13 8.48
N ASP A 82 1.24 -26.82 8.19
CA ASP A 82 0.63 -26.82 6.87
C ASP A 82 0.08 -25.42 6.51
N ALA A 83 -0.49 -24.70 7.48
CA ALA A 83 -0.84 -23.30 7.34
C ALA A 83 0.39 -22.40 7.10
N GLY A 84 1.50 -22.64 7.79
CA GLY A 84 2.76 -21.94 7.57
C GLY A 84 3.33 -22.13 6.16
N THR A 85 3.30 -23.36 5.64
CA THR A 85 3.68 -23.66 4.25
C THR A 85 2.82 -22.88 3.26
N LYS A 86 1.50 -22.81 3.48
CA LYS A 86 0.59 -22.06 2.59
C LYS A 86 0.87 -20.56 2.60
N VAL A 87 1.18 -20.01 3.78
CA VAL A 87 1.57 -18.60 3.93
C VAL A 87 2.89 -18.33 3.22
N GLN A 88 3.89 -19.20 3.40
CA GLN A 88 5.14 -19.12 2.65
C GLN A 88 4.88 -19.11 1.14
N THR A 89 4.11 -20.06 0.61
CA THR A 89 3.82 -20.15 -0.83
C THR A 89 3.14 -18.89 -1.34
N HIS A 90 2.14 -18.37 -0.62
CA HIS A 90 1.46 -17.14 -1.03
C HIS A 90 2.39 -15.93 -1.04
N LEU A 91 3.28 -15.78 -0.05
CA LEU A 91 4.27 -14.70 -0.01
C LEU A 91 5.26 -14.81 -1.19
N GLU A 92 5.70 -16.03 -1.53
CA GLU A 92 6.54 -16.27 -2.70
C GLU A 92 5.84 -15.95 -4.03
N ASP A 93 4.54 -16.27 -4.14
CA ASP A 93 3.75 -15.96 -5.33
C ASP A 93 3.57 -14.44 -5.50
N VAL A 94 3.26 -13.72 -4.41
CA VAL A 94 3.22 -12.24 -4.42
C VAL A 94 4.58 -11.66 -4.79
N ALA A 95 5.68 -12.20 -4.26
CA ALA A 95 7.02 -11.71 -4.58
C ALA A 95 7.35 -11.85 -6.08
N LYS A 96 7.07 -13.03 -6.66
CA LYS A 96 7.26 -13.29 -8.10
C LYS A 96 6.37 -12.41 -8.97
N ASP A 97 5.14 -12.16 -8.54
CA ASP A 97 4.23 -11.27 -9.25
C ASP A 97 4.75 -9.81 -9.24
N LEU A 98 5.28 -9.34 -8.11
CA LEU A 98 5.90 -8.01 -8.03
C LEU A 98 7.16 -7.90 -8.90
N ASP A 99 7.98 -8.95 -9.00
CA ASP A 99 9.13 -9.00 -9.93
C ASP A 99 8.67 -8.91 -11.41
N SER A 100 7.59 -9.63 -11.75
CA SER A 100 6.97 -9.59 -13.07
C SER A 100 6.36 -8.22 -13.38
N LEU A 101 5.70 -7.60 -12.38
CA LEU A 101 5.14 -6.26 -12.48
C LEU A 101 6.24 -5.22 -12.73
N ALA A 102 7.34 -5.27 -11.97
CA ALA A 102 8.47 -4.38 -12.16
C ALA A 102 9.04 -4.48 -13.58
N SER A 103 9.24 -5.72 -14.06
CA SER A 103 9.72 -5.99 -15.43
C SER A 103 8.75 -5.47 -16.50
N THR A 104 7.45 -5.65 -16.31
CA THR A 104 6.40 -5.18 -17.22
C THR A 104 6.37 -3.65 -17.28
N LEU A 105 6.41 -2.99 -16.13
CA LEU A 105 6.41 -1.53 -16.05
C LEU A 105 7.69 -0.90 -16.61
N GLU A 106 8.84 -1.57 -16.45
CA GLU A 106 10.09 -1.17 -17.11
C GLU A 106 9.98 -1.19 -18.64
N GLN A 107 9.44 -2.28 -19.20
CA GLN A 107 9.20 -2.39 -20.64
C GLN A 107 8.21 -1.34 -21.15
N ILE A 108 7.12 -1.10 -20.41
CA ILE A 108 6.15 -0.07 -20.74
C ILE A 108 6.80 1.31 -20.75
N LYS A 109 7.61 1.64 -19.72
CA LYS A 109 8.32 2.91 -19.64
C LYS A 109 9.27 3.11 -20.82
N LYS A 110 10.00 2.07 -21.21
CA LYS A 110 10.84 2.09 -22.41
C LYS A 110 10.03 2.34 -23.67
N ASN A 111 8.94 1.59 -23.86
CA ASN A 111 8.07 1.73 -25.03
C ASN A 111 7.45 3.12 -25.12
N VAL A 112 7.02 3.72 -24.00
CA VAL A 112 6.50 5.09 -23.96
C VAL A 112 7.58 6.10 -24.37
N GLY A 113 8.81 5.97 -23.87
CA GLY A 113 9.92 6.81 -24.28
C GLY A 113 10.24 6.68 -25.78
N ASP A 114 10.23 5.47 -26.32
CA ASP A 114 10.43 5.22 -27.76
C ASP A 114 9.29 5.87 -28.60
N LYS A 115 8.05 5.81 -28.12
CA LYS A 115 6.89 6.45 -28.77
C LYS A 115 6.97 7.98 -28.71
N GLN A 116 7.41 8.56 -27.59
CA GLN A 116 7.67 9.99 -27.49
C GLN A 116 8.71 10.42 -28.51
N LEU A 117 9.86 9.74 -28.57
CA LEU A 117 10.92 10.07 -29.52
C LEU A 117 10.47 9.94 -30.97
N ALA A 118 9.69 8.90 -31.28
CA ALA A 118 9.12 8.70 -32.60
C ALA A 118 8.12 9.81 -32.97
N ALA A 119 7.28 10.24 -32.03
CA ALA A 119 6.34 11.35 -32.21
C ALA A 119 7.09 12.67 -32.47
N GLU A 120 8.08 13.00 -31.65
CA GLU A 120 8.93 14.20 -31.83
C GLU A 120 9.56 14.22 -33.23
N LYS A 121 10.12 13.08 -33.66
CA LYS A 121 10.75 12.95 -34.98
C LYS A 121 9.75 13.12 -36.12
N ALA A 122 8.56 12.52 -36.01
CA ALA A 122 7.53 12.58 -37.03
C ALA A 122 6.97 14.01 -37.19
N VAL A 123 6.71 14.70 -36.07
CA VAL A 123 6.27 16.10 -36.06
C VAL A 123 7.32 17.01 -36.67
N ASN A 124 8.59 16.86 -36.24
CA ASN A 124 9.70 17.67 -36.75
C ASN A 124 9.91 17.47 -38.25
N ALA A 125 9.79 16.24 -38.75
CA ALA A 125 9.89 15.94 -40.18
C ALA A 125 8.76 16.60 -40.98
N ARG A 126 7.52 16.52 -40.49
CA ARG A 126 6.38 17.15 -41.18
C ARG A 126 6.47 18.67 -41.19
N ASN A 127 6.92 19.26 -40.08
CA ASN A 127 7.19 20.70 -39.98
C ASN A 127 8.28 21.16 -40.93
N GLN A 128 9.39 20.41 -41.04
CA GLN A 128 10.46 20.72 -41.98
C GLN A 128 9.99 20.66 -43.45
N GLN A 129 9.19 19.64 -43.78
CA GLN A 129 8.57 19.53 -45.09
C GLN A 129 7.64 20.72 -45.37
N ALA A 130 6.77 21.05 -44.42
CA ALA A 130 5.84 22.18 -44.54
C ALA A 130 6.58 23.49 -44.77
N GLN A 131 7.67 23.73 -44.04
CA GLN A 131 8.48 24.93 -44.23
C GLN A 131 9.06 25.00 -45.65
N THR A 132 9.58 23.89 -46.16
CA THR A 132 10.14 23.82 -47.52
C THR A 132 9.08 24.11 -48.58
N GLU A 133 7.88 23.54 -48.41
CA GLU A 133 6.71 23.78 -49.28
C GLU A 133 6.26 25.25 -49.21
N MET A 134 6.20 25.83 -48.01
CA MET A 134 5.82 27.23 -47.79
C MET A 134 6.83 28.20 -48.41
N ASP A 135 8.13 27.93 -48.29
CA ASP A 135 9.20 28.74 -48.89
C ASP A 135 9.13 28.71 -50.43
N ALA A 136 8.79 27.54 -51.01
CA ALA A 136 8.56 27.41 -52.45
C ALA A 136 7.32 28.19 -52.91
N ALA A 137 6.21 28.10 -52.16
CA ALA A 137 4.99 28.86 -52.44
C ALA A 137 5.21 30.38 -52.33
N ALA A 138 5.99 30.84 -51.33
CA ALA A 138 6.34 32.24 -51.17
C ALA A 138 7.19 32.76 -52.35
N LYS A 139 8.14 31.96 -52.85
CA LYS A 139 8.91 32.30 -54.07
C LYS A 139 8.01 32.39 -55.30
N ALA A 140 7.05 31.48 -55.46
CA ALA A 140 6.10 31.52 -56.56
C ALA A 140 5.16 32.75 -56.46
N ALA A 141 4.70 33.09 -55.26
CA ALA A 141 3.93 34.31 -55.00
C ALA A 141 4.69 35.57 -55.43
N ALA A 142 5.93 35.72 -54.97
CA ALA A 142 6.78 36.85 -55.34
C ALA A 142 7.05 36.93 -56.85
N ALA A 143 7.19 35.77 -57.52
CA ALA A 143 7.37 35.74 -58.96
C ALA A 143 6.11 36.16 -59.74
N HIS A 144 4.92 35.78 -59.26
CA HIS A 144 3.63 36.20 -59.84
C HIS A 144 3.35 37.70 -59.62
N GLU A 145 3.72 38.23 -58.44
CA GLU A 145 3.63 39.67 -58.17
C GLU A 145 4.50 40.51 -59.12
N GLN A 146 5.68 39.99 -59.51
CA GLN A 146 6.58 40.64 -60.46
C GLN A 146 6.14 40.47 -61.92
N ASP A 147 5.51 39.35 -62.27
CA ASP A 147 5.05 39.03 -63.62
C ASP A 147 3.69 38.30 -63.56
N PRO A 148 2.57 39.01 -63.83
CA PRO A 148 1.23 38.45 -63.77
C PRO A 148 0.98 37.28 -64.74
N ASN A 149 1.85 37.06 -65.74
CA ASN A 149 1.74 35.91 -66.64
C ASN A 149 2.28 34.61 -66.04
N LYS A 150 3.05 34.68 -64.93
CA LYS A 150 3.47 33.49 -64.20
C LYS A 150 2.29 32.91 -63.42
N PRO A 151 2.25 31.59 -63.16
CA PRO A 151 1.19 31.01 -62.35
C PRO A 151 1.25 31.50 -60.90
N ALA A 152 0.07 31.79 -60.33
CA ALA A 152 -0.08 32.04 -58.90
C ALA A 152 0.27 30.79 -58.08
N PRO A 153 0.73 30.93 -56.81
CA PRO A 153 1.03 29.79 -55.95
C PRO A 153 -0.21 28.95 -55.69
N SER A 154 -0.14 27.65 -55.95
CA SER A 154 -1.18 26.68 -55.63
C SER A 154 -0.53 25.35 -55.22
N PRO A 155 -0.65 24.91 -53.95
CA PRO A 155 -1.30 25.61 -52.83
C PRO A 155 -0.55 26.87 -52.37
N THR A 156 -1.26 27.78 -51.70
CA THR A 156 -0.70 28.94 -50.99
C THR A 156 0.02 28.53 -49.70
N SER A 157 0.90 29.38 -49.17
CA SER A 157 1.59 29.12 -47.90
C SER A 157 0.61 28.91 -46.72
N ALA A 158 -0.56 29.56 -46.74
CA ALA A 158 -1.60 29.38 -45.72
C ALA A 158 -2.25 27.99 -45.82
N GLU A 159 -2.58 27.53 -47.02
CA GLU A 159 -3.15 26.19 -47.25
C GLU A 159 -2.14 25.08 -46.89
N ILE A 160 -0.85 25.27 -47.21
CA ILE A 160 0.22 24.35 -46.82
C ILE A 160 0.31 24.26 -45.30
N LYS A 161 0.32 25.40 -44.60
CA LYS A 161 0.37 25.44 -43.14
C LYS A 161 -0.84 24.76 -42.50
N ALA A 162 -2.04 25.03 -43.01
CA ALA A 162 -3.28 24.40 -42.52
C ALA A 162 -3.25 22.88 -42.72
N LYS A 163 -2.82 22.41 -43.90
CA LYS A 163 -2.66 20.98 -44.16
C LYS A 163 -1.61 20.34 -43.22
N ALA A 164 -0.48 21.00 -43.02
CA ALA A 164 0.57 20.51 -42.14
C ALA A 164 0.10 20.40 -40.68
N ALA A 165 -0.70 21.36 -40.19
CA ALA A 165 -1.32 21.28 -38.87
C ALA A 165 -2.24 20.06 -38.74
N THR A 166 -3.09 19.79 -39.73
CA THR A 166 -3.96 18.60 -39.76
C THR A 166 -3.17 17.29 -39.80
N ASP A 167 -2.12 17.23 -40.62
CA ASP A 167 -1.26 16.04 -40.73
C ASP A 167 -0.55 15.76 -39.38
N ILE A 168 -0.03 16.81 -38.73
CA ILE A 168 0.62 16.73 -37.41
C ILE A 168 -0.35 16.31 -36.31
N HIS A 169 -1.57 16.84 -36.32
CA HIS A 169 -2.62 16.41 -35.39
C HIS A 169 -2.92 14.91 -35.55
N THR A 170 -3.01 14.43 -36.79
CA THR A 170 -3.26 13.00 -37.08
C THR A 170 -2.10 12.12 -36.61
N ILE A 171 -0.85 12.53 -36.87
CA ILE A 171 0.35 11.83 -36.41
C ILE A 171 0.35 11.68 -34.89
N THR A 172 0.15 12.79 -34.17
CA THR A 172 0.18 12.81 -32.71
C THR A 172 -1.00 12.07 -32.08
N ALA A 173 -2.20 12.11 -32.69
CA ALA A 173 -3.34 11.31 -32.25
C ALA A 173 -3.06 9.80 -32.30
N GLY A 174 -2.31 9.33 -33.31
CA GLY A 174 -1.88 7.92 -33.38
C GLY A 174 -0.96 7.53 -32.22
N PHE A 175 0.05 8.37 -31.93
CA PHE A 175 0.95 8.14 -30.79
C PHE A 175 0.24 8.27 -29.43
N ASP A 176 -0.72 9.18 -29.31
CA ASP A 176 -1.57 9.29 -28.11
C ASP A 176 -2.36 8.01 -27.85
N GLY A 177 -2.91 7.40 -28.91
CA GLY A 177 -3.55 6.08 -28.85
C GLY A 177 -2.61 4.98 -28.38
N ASP A 178 -1.39 4.92 -28.93
CA ASP A 178 -0.36 3.96 -28.52
C ASP A 178 0.01 4.10 -27.04
N VAL A 179 0.26 5.33 -26.56
CA VAL A 179 0.59 5.60 -25.15
C VAL A 179 -0.59 5.26 -24.24
N THR A 180 -1.82 5.57 -24.65
CA THR A 180 -3.04 5.21 -23.90
C THR A 180 -3.18 3.68 -23.79
N GLY A 181 -2.86 2.93 -24.85
CA GLY A 181 -2.83 1.47 -24.82
C GLY A 181 -1.79 0.92 -23.84
N LEU A 182 -0.60 1.54 -23.78
CA LEU A 182 0.46 1.17 -22.84
C LEU A 182 0.07 1.48 -21.38
N GLN A 183 -0.59 2.61 -21.12
CA GLN A 183 -1.14 2.94 -19.79
C GLN A 183 -2.18 1.89 -19.35
N THR A 184 -3.06 1.47 -20.27
CA THR A 184 -4.06 0.43 -19.99
C THR A 184 -3.40 -0.91 -19.64
N GLN A 185 -2.29 -1.27 -20.30
CA GLN A 185 -1.51 -2.47 -19.96
C GLN A 185 -0.90 -2.36 -18.56
N ALA A 186 -0.32 -1.21 -18.20
CA ALA A 186 0.22 -0.96 -16.87
C ALA A 186 -0.87 -1.10 -15.79
N ASP A 187 -2.02 -0.45 -15.98
CA ASP A 187 -3.15 -0.53 -15.04
C ASP A 187 -3.67 -1.96 -14.88
N THR A 188 -3.68 -2.74 -15.96
CA THR A 188 -4.10 -4.14 -15.93
C THR A 188 -3.13 -4.99 -15.11
N ALA A 189 -1.81 -4.81 -15.32
CA ALA A 189 -0.79 -5.51 -14.54
C ALA A 189 -0.87 -5.14 -13.06
N ILE A 190 -1.01 -3.86 -12.74
CA ILE A 190 -1.14 -3.37 -11.35
C ILE A 190 -2.38 -3.97 -10.68
N LYS A 191 -3.53 -4.01 -11.37
CA LYS A 191 -4.77 -4.61 -10.84
C LYS A 191 -4.63 -6.11 -10.61
N ALA A 192 -3.93 -6.82 -11.49
CA ALA A 192 -3.65 -8.24 -11.29
C ALA A 192 -2.83 -8.47 -10.01
N SER A 193 -1.78 -7.68 -9.82
CA SER A 193 -0.97 -7.71 -8.59
C SER A 193 -1.76 -7.37 -7.34
N GLN A 194 -2.59 -6.32 -7.39
CA GLN A 194 -3.48 -5.95 -6.28
C GLN A 194 -4.46 -7.07 -5.94
N THR A 195 -5.00 -7.74 -6.95
CA THR A 195 -5.90 -8.87 -6.76
C THR A 195 -5.19 -9.99 -6.03
N LEU A 196 -4.00 -10.40 -6.49
CA LEU A 196 -3.21 -11.45 -5.84
C LEU A 196 -2.88 -11.09 -4.39
N MET A 197 -2.41 -9.88 -4.12
CA MET A 197 -2.09 -9.41 -2.77
C MET A 197 -3.31 -9.39 -1.84
N SER A 198 -4.52 -9.24 -2.38
CA SER A 198 -5.77 -9.21 -1.60
C SER A 198 -6.39 -10.60 -1.37
N GLN A 199 -5.85 -11.65 -1.99
CA GLN A 199 -6.40 -13.00 -1.85
C GLN A 199 -6.18 -13.53 -0.44
N GLN A 200 -7.26 -14.04 0.16
CA GLN A 200 -7.16 -14.74 1.43
C GLN A 200 -6.40 -16.06 1.24
N ILE A 201 -5.51 -16.38 2.19
CA ILE A 201 -4.75 -17.62 2.18
C ILE A 201 -5.66 -18.74 2.66
N GLU A 202 -6.18 -19.54 1.73
CA GLU A 202 -7.10 -20.64 2.07
C GLU A 202 -6.42 -21.70 2.94
N GLY A 203 -6.89 -21.84 4.18
CA GLY A 203 -6.26 -22.71 5.17
C GLY A 203 -4.95 -22.15 5.74
N GLY A 204 -4.80 -20.83 5.74
CA GLY A 204 -3.80 -20.10 6.52
C GLY A 204 -4.05 -20.22 8.03
N TYR A 205 -3.30 -19.44 8.81
CA TYR A 205 -3.32 -19.54 10.27
C TYR A 205 -4.69 -19.24 10.90
N ASP A 206 -5.51 -18.41 10.25
CA ASP A 206 -6.88 -18.08 10.64
C ASP A 206 -7.83 -19.29 10.62
N GLN A 207 -7.48 -20.33 9.87
CA GLN A 207 -8.26 -21.56 9.71
C GLN A 207 -7.71 -22.72 10.56
N VAL A 208 -6.65 -22.52 11.35
CA VAL A 208 -6.11 -23.56 12.23
C VAL A 208 -6.92 -23.60 13.54
N PRO A 209 -7.68 -24.68 13.81
CA PRO A 209 -8.52 -24.75 15.00
C PRO A 209 -7.68 -24.88 16.27
N LEU A 210 -8.04 -24.15 17.33
CA LEU A 210 -7.38 -24.29 18.63
C LEU A 210 -7.55 -25.73 19.16
N PRO A 211 -6.51 -26.31 19.80
CA PRO A 211 -6.63 -27.63 20.41
C PRO A 211 -7.60 -27.52 21.60
N SER A 212 -8.83 -27.98 21.38
CA SER A 212 -9.95 -28.14 22.33
C SER A 212 -9.96 -27.22 23.57
N SER A 213 -10.90 -26.28 23.61
CA SER A 213 -11.34 -25.60 24.85
C SER A 213 -12.00 -26.54 25.90
N SER A 214 -11.86 -27.86 25.73
CA SER A 214 -12.49 -28.91 26.56
C SER A 214 -11.49 -29.93 27.12
N ALA A 215 -10.18 -29.73 26.95
CA ALA A 215 -9.19 -30.62 27.53
C ALA A 215 -9.03 -30.32 29.04
N THR A 216 -9.67 -31.15 29.86
CA THR A 216 -9.39 -31.22 31.30
C THR A 216 -7.89 -31.44 31.49
N ALA A 217 -7.24 -30.56 32.24
CA ALA A 217 -5.84 -30.72 32.62
C ALA A 217 -5.61 -32.13 33.20
N PRO A 218 -4.56 -32.86 32.80
CA PRO A 218 -4.23 -34.14 33.41
C PRO A 218 -4.03 -33.92 34.91
N GLN A 219 -4.88 -34.55 35.72
CA GLN A 219 -4.82 -34.45 37.18
C GLN A 219 -3.49 -35.03 37.66
N SER A 220 -2.74 -34.21 38.38
CA SER A 220 -1.56 -34.61 39.15
C SER A 220 -1.95 -35.72 40.13
N ALA A 221 -1.32 -36.89 39.98
CA ALA A 221 -1.39 -37.94 40.97
C ALA A 221 -0.51 -37.56 42.16
N GLY A 222 -1.07 -36.91 43.17
CA GLY A 222 -0.38 -36.69 44.45
C GLY A 222 -0.99 -35.63 45.36
N GLY A 223 -1.72 -36.08 46.40
CA GLY A 223 -1.59 -35.51 47.74
C GLY A 223 -2.64 -34.52 48.25
N ILE A 224 -3.51 -35.07 49.12
CA ILE A 224 -4.04 -34.48 50.37
C ILE A 224 -5.31 -33.58 50.28
N HIS A 225 -6.28 -34.00 51.08
CA HIS A 225 -7.69 -33.64 51.19
C HIS A 225 -8.00 -32.20 51.64
N SER A 226 -9.13 -31.65 51.18
CA SER A 226 -10.19 -31.20 52.09
C SER A 226 -11.56 -31.14 51.39
N ASN A 227 -12.58 -31.41 52.18
CA ASN A 227 -13.94 -31.81 51.88
C ASN A 227 -14.88 -30.61 51.68
N GLY A 228 -15.85 -30.70 50.76
CA GLY A 228 -17.00 -29.76 50.76
C GLY A 228 -17.89 -29.76 49.50
N SER A 229 -18.88 -30.67 49.48
CA SER A 229 -20.30 -30.47 49.07
C SER A 229 -20.61 -29.57 47.85
N SER A 230 -21.01 -30.10 46.69
CA SER A 230 -22.34 -30.62 46.29
C SER A 230 -23.33 -29.57 45.74
N HIS A 231 -24.04 -29.99 44.68
CA HIS A 231 -25.34 -29.52 44.15
C HIS A 231 -25.43 -28.69 42.84
N HIS A 232 -26.00 -29.41 41.86
CA HIS A 232 -26.91 -29.08 40.76
C HIS A 232 -27.66 -27.74 40.69
N GLY A 233 -27.95 -27.38 39.43
CA GLY A 233 -29.15 -26.65 38.99
C GLY A 233 -28.90 -25.16 38.80
N GLY A 234 -29.22 -24.48 37.70
CA GLY A 234 -30.15 -24.77 36.61
C GLY A 234 -30.93 -23.48 36.31
N GLY A 235 -30.97 -23.07 35.04
CA GLY A 235 -32.13 -22.41 34.42
C GLY A 235 -32.33 -20.89 34.54
N GLY A 236 -32.58 -20.29 33.37
CA GLY A 236 -33.44 -19.11 33.15
C GLY A 236 -32.76 -17.74 33.31
N GLY A 237 -32.90 -16.75 32.44
CA GLY A 237 -33.91 -16.50 31.40
C GLY A 237 -34.45 -15.07 31.55
N GLY A 238 -34.66 -14.36 30.43
CA GLY A 238 -35.36 -13.07 30.34
C GLY A 238 -34.40 -11.88 30.34
N GLY A 239 -34.26 -11.12 29.25
CA GLY A 239 -35.26 -10.20 28.67
C GLY A 239 -34.61 -8.81 28.76
N GLY A 240 -34.55 -7.93 27.77
CA GLY A 240 -35.49 -7.59 26.71
C GLY A 240 -35.62 -6.05 26.73
N GLY A 241 -35.39 -5.40 25.59
CA GLY A 241 -35.57 -3.96 25.36
C GLY A 241 -34.26 -3.16 25.49
N GLY A 242 -33.88 -2.28 24.58
CA GLY A 242 -34.57 -1.70 23.45
C GLY A 242 -34.01 -0.29 23.22
N GLY A 243 -33.65 0.04 21.98
CA GLY A 243 -33.62 1.41 21.47
C GLY A 243 -32.42 2.28 21.86
N GLY A 244 -31.48 2.41 20.93
CA GLY A 244 -30.47 3.47 20.92
C GLY A 244 -29.76 3.46 19.57
N GLY A 245 -30.41 4.02 18.55
CA GLY A 245 -29.89 4.07 17.19
C GLY A 245 -28.53 4.77 17.14
N LEU A 246 -27.51 4.02 16.73
CA LEU A 246 -26.24 4.58 16.30
C LEU A 246 -26.41 5.03 14.85
N GLY A 247 -26.03 6.28 14.56
CA GLY A 247 -25.99 6.82 13.21
C GLY A 247 -25.00 6.07 12.29
N PRO A 248 -24.90 6.44 11.01
CA PRO A 248 -24.26 5.65 9.95
C PRO A 248 -22.75 5.34 10.10
N SER A 249 -22.11 5.73 11.19
CA SER A 249 -20.65 5.65 11.37
C SER A 249 -20.18 4.69 12.45
N GLY A 250 -21.06 4.05 13.22
CA GLY A 250 -20.68 3.01 14.20
C GLY A 250 -19.76 3.49 15.34
N GLY A 251 -19.56 2.65 16.36
CA GLY A 251 -18.51 2.84 17.37
C GLY A 251 -17.12 2.45 16.84
N PRO A 252 -16.05 2.55 17.67
CA PRO A 252 -14.70 2.16 17.25
C PRO A 252 -14.69 0.72 16.67
N PRO A 253 -13.80 0.43 15.70
CA PRO A 253 -13.85 -0.80 14.93
C PRO A 253 -13.81 -2.03 15.83
N SER A 254 -14.78 -2.94 15.69
CA SER A 254 -14.80 -4.25 16.35
C SER A 254 -13.88 -5.28 15.68
N SER A 255 -13.09 -4.86 14.69
CA SER A 255 -12.19 -5.72 13.94
C SER A 255 -10.80 -5.71 14.60
N PRO A 256 -10.25 -6.88 14.99
CA PRO A 256 -8.89 -6.94 15.51
C PRO A 256 -7.88 -6.34 14.51
N PRO A 257 -6.81 -5.69 14.99
CA PRO A 257 -5.78 -5.18 14.10
C PRO A 257 -5.22 -6.32 13.22
N PRO A 258 -4.78 -6.04 11.98
CA PRO A 258 -3.99 -6.98 11.20
C PRO A 258 -2.81 -7.52 12.03
N GLY A 259 -2.46 -8.80 11.87
CA GLY A 259 -1.56 -9.49 12.80
C GLY A 259 -0.20 -8.81 13.02
N ASN A 260 0.35 -8.15 11.98
CA ASN A 260 1.56 -7.33 12.08
C ASN A 260 1.36 -6.06 12.94
N VAL A 261 0.25 -5.34 12.75
CA VAL A 261 -0.08 -4.15 13.55
C VAL A 261 -0.34 -4.52 15.00
N GLN A 262 -1.02 -5.64 15.24
CA GLN A 262 -1.25 -6.14 16.59
C GLN A 262 0.06 -6.47 17.31
N GLN A 263 1.00 -7.14 16.62
CA GLN A 263 2.33 -7.45 17.17
C GLN A 263 3.12 -6.18 17.52
N TRP A 264 3.14 -5.17 16.62
CA TRP A 264 3.81 -3.90 16.90
C TRP A 264 3.22 -3.15 18.08
N ILE A 265 1.88 -3.15 18.22
CA ILE A 265 1.20 -2.55 19.38
C ILE A 265 1.59 -3.28 20.67
N GLN A 266 1.57 -4.62 20.67
CA GLN A 266 1.93 -5.42 21.84
C GLN A 266 3.39 -5.24 22.26
N GLU A 267 4.30 -5.20 21.27
CA GLU A 267 5.73 -4.93 21.51
C GLU A 267 5.94 -3.51 22.07
N ALA A 268 5.31 -2.50 21.48
CA ALA A 268 5.38 -1.14 21.99
C ALA A 268 4.81 -1.01 23.42
N ILE A 269 3.69 -1.66 23.72
CA ILE A 269 3.12 -1.68 25.09
C ILE A 269 4.12 -2.26 26.08
N LYS A 270 4.80 -3.36 25.73
CA LYS A 270 5.79 -3.99 26.60
C LYS A 270 6.97 -3.05 26.90
N GLU A 271 7.50 -2.38 25.87
CA GLU A 271 8.60 -1.41 26.04
C GLU A 271 8.15 -0.17 26.85
N LEU A 272 6.94 0.32 26.60
CA LEU A 272 6.34 1.43 27.34
C LEU A 272 6.12 1.10 28.83
N GLN A 273 5.64 -0.11 29.12
CA GLN A 273 5.48 -0.60 30.50
C GLN A 273 6.82 -0.74 31.21
N ALA A 274 7.84 -1.27 30.53
CA ALA A 274 9.21 -1.34 31.06
C ALA A 274 9.79 0.05 31.37
N ALA A 275 9.39 1.07 30.60
CA ALA A 275 9.74 2.47 30.82
C ALA A 275 8.85 3.20 31.85
N GLY A 276 7.91 2.51 32.50
CA GLY A 276 7.03 3.07 33.53
C GLY A 276 5.86 3.91 33.01
N VAL A 277 5.54 3.84 31.71
CA VAL A 277 4.35 4.47 31.16
C VAL A 277 3.13 3.62 31.52
N PRO A 278 2.05 4.21 32.08
CA PRO A 278 0.88 3.45 32.56
C PRO A 278 -0.05 3.06 31.39
N VAL A 279 0.47 2.33 30.41
CA VAL A 279 -0.27 1.73 29.30
C VAL A 279 -0.56 0.26 29.59
N THR A 280 -1.73 -0.22 29.19
CA THR A 280 -2.18 -1.59 29.44
C THR A 280 -2.70 -2.26 28.16
N ASP A 281 -2.89 -3.58 28.19
CA ASP A 281 -3.50 -4.31 27.07
C ASP A 281 -4.92 -3.81 26.75
N ALA A 282 -5.60 -3.18 27.72
CA ALA A 282 -6.90 -2.54 27.51
C ALA A 282 -6.84 -1.31 26.57
N ASP A 283 -5.64 -0.76 26.33
CA ASP A 283 -5.42 0.38 25.44
C ASP A 283 -5.19 -0.05 23.98
N ILE A 284 -5.00 -1.34 23.70
CA ILE A 284 -4.80 -1.87 22.34
C ILE A 284 -5.88 -1.39 21.36
N PRO A 285 -7.19 -1.42 21.70
CA PRO A 285 -8.23 -0.93 20.80
C PRO A 285 -8.12 0.57 20.50
N ASN A 286 -7.69 1.37 21.48
CA ASN A 286 -7.51 2.82 21.30
C ASN A 286 -6.30 3.12 20.41
N ILE A 287 -5.19 2.44 20.63
CA ILE A 287 -3.98 2.57 19.79
C ILE A 287 -4.30 2.13 18.36
N TRP A 288 -5.01 1.01 18.20
CA TRP A 288 -5.44 0.53 16.90
C TRP A 288 -6.37 1.52 16.19
N ALA A 289 -7.37 2.06 16.88
CA ALA A 289 -8.28 3.03 16.28
C ALA A 289 -7.55 4.28 15.77
N ILE A 290 -6.56 4.78 16.52
CA ILE A 290 -5.71 5.88 16.08
C ILE A 290 -4.92 5.45 14.82
N ILE A 291 -4.20 4.33 14.86
CA ILE A 291 -3.39 3.87 13.72
C ILE A 291 -4.24 3.69 12.46
N GLN A 292 -5.43 3.11 12.60
CA GLN A 292 -6.33 2.90 11.48
C GLN A 292 -6.75 4.22 10.83
N HIS A 293 -7.08 5.24 11.63
CA HIS A 293 -7.50 6.53 11.11
C HIS A 293 -6.33 7.39 10.60
N GLU A 294 -5.17 7.34 11.25
CA GLU A 294 -4.01 8.18 10.94
C GLU A 294 -3.20 7.67 9.73
N SER A 295 -3.06 6.35 9.60
CA SER A 295 -2.17 5.74 8.58
C SER A 295 -2.78 4.55 7.84
N GLY A 296 -3.96 4.08 8.25
CA GLY A 296 -4.51 2.82 7.76
C GLY A 296 -3.66 1.60 8.11
N GLY A 297 -2.73 1.71 9.07
CA GLY A 297 -1.76 0.65 9.39
C GLY A 297 -0.47 0.67 8.54
N ASN A 298 -0.21 1.71 7.75
CA ASN A 298 1.01 1.84 6.96
C ASN A 298 2.13 2.55 7.73
N PRO A 299 3.24 1.86 8.10
CA PRO A 299 4.35 2.46 8.85
C PRO A 299 5.18 3.46 8.03
N ASN A 300 5.00 3.52 6.71
CA ASN A 300 5.63 4.48 5.82
C ASN A 300 4.68 5.60 5.38
N ALA A 301 3.53 5.76 6.05
CA ALA A 301 2.59 6.84 5.74
C ALA A 301 3.25 8.22 5.95
N ILE A 302 3.09 9.12 4.99
CA ILE A 302 3.57 10.51 5.05
C ILE A 302 2.43 11.44 4.64
N ASN A 303 2.06 12.36 5.53
CA ASN A 303 1.13 13.43 5.22
C ASN A 303 1.90 14.62 4.59
N ASN A 304 1.57 14.95 3.34
CA ASN A 304 2.19 16.06 2.60
C ASN A 304 1.23 17.24 2.33
N TRP A 305 0.02 17.23 2.89
CA TRP A 305 -1.06 18.16 2.51
C TRP A 305 -1.50 19.09 3.65
N ASP A 306 -1.06 18.85 4.88
CA ASP A 306 -1.39 19.67 6.03
C ASP A 306 -0.46 20.89 6.20
N SER A 307 -0.80 21.75 7.15
CA SER A 307 0.00 22.94 7.48
C SER A 307 1.41 22.60 7.99
N ASN A 308 1.62 21.42 8.55
CA ASN A 308 2.92 20.97 9.01
C ASN A 308 3.83 20.59 7.84
N ALA A 309 3.27 19.90 6.83
CA ALA A 309 3.94 19.63 5.57
C ALA A 309 4.30 20.92 4.82
N ALA A 310 3.40 21.92 4.80
CA ALA A 310 3.69 23.24 4.24
C ALA A 310 4.82 23.97 4.98
N ALA A 311 4.99 23.71 6.28
CA ALA A 311 6.10 24.21 7.10
C ALA A 311 7.38 23.34 7.02
N GLY A 312 7.38 22.28 6.20
CA GLY A 312 8.54 21.40 6.02
C GLY A 312 8.70 20.29 7.06
N HIS A 313 7.67 20.05 7.89
CA HIS A 313 7.66 19.05 8.97
C HIS A 313 6.49 18.08 8.80
N PRO A 314 6.47 17.24 7.74
CA PRO A 314 5.35 16.34 7.51
C PRO A 314 5.22 15.29 8.63
N SER A 315 3.99 14.92 8.94
CA SER A 315 3.65 13.81 9.85
C SER A 315 3.94 12.46 9.19
N LYS A 316 4.49 11.52 9.96
CA LYS A 316 5.06 10.26 9.46
C LYS A 316 4.69 9.05 10.34
N GLY A 317 4.59 7.89 9.70
CA GLY A 317 4.45 6.59 10.36
C GLY A 317 3.05 6.30 10.90
N LEU A 318 2.94 5.24 11.70
CA LEU A 318 1.67 4.64 12.12
C LEU A 318 0.76 5.60 12.89
N MET A 319 1.34 6.40 13.79
CA MET A 319 0.64 7.36 14.62
C MET A 319 0.77 8.81 14.11
N GLN A 320 1.28 8.99 12.87
CA GLN A 320 1.45 10.30 12.23
C GLN A 320 2.20 11.33 13.10
N CYS A 321 3.37 10.93 13.63
CA CYS A 321 4.24 11.83 14.38
C CYS A 321 5.05 12.74 13.44
N ILE A 322 5.21 14.02 13.79
CA ILE A 322 6.25 14.89 13.20
C ILE A 322 7.61 14.65 13.87
N ASP A 323 8.70 15.00 13.19
CA ASP A 323 10.07 14.73 13.66
C ASP A 323 10.37 15.32 15.05
N SER A 324 9.86 16.53 15.36
CA SER A 324 10.05 17.16 16.66
C SER A 324 9.33 16.41 17.77
N THR A 325 8.07 16.03 17.56
CA THR A 325 7.28 15.23 18.50
C THR A 325 7.91 13.85 18.72
N PHE A 326 8.32 13.18 17.64
CA PHE A 326 8.98 11.88 17.72
C PHE A 326 10.26 11.96 18.56
N ASN A 327 11.14 12.92 18.27
CA ASN A 327 12.40 13.05 18.99
C ASN A 327 12.23 13.44 20.47
N ALA A 328 11.17 14.18 20.82
CA ALA A 328 10.87 14.53 22.21
C ALA A 328 10.28 13.34 23.01
N HIS A 329 9.60 12.40 22.36
CA HIS A 329 8.82 11.35 23.02
C HIS A 329 9.30 9.92 22.76
N LYS A 330 10.33 9.71 21.94
CA LYS A 330 10.96 8.39 21.77
C LYS A 330 11.67 7.91 23.04
N LEU A 331 11.72 6.60 23.23
CA LEU A 331 12.56 5.99 24.27
C LEU A 331 14.03 5.91 23.79
N PRO A 332 15.02 5.88 24.70
CA PRO A 332 16.41 5.63 24.32
C PRO A 332 16.54 4.33 23.52
N GLY A 333 17.23 4.37 22.37
CA GLY A 333 17.37 3.21 21.47
C GLY A 333 16.27 3.08 20.40
N HIS A 334 15.25 3.92 20.43
CA HIS A 334 14.14 3.95 19.47
C HIS A 334 14.24 5.17 18.54
N ASP A 335 15.25 5.17 17.66
CA ASP A 335 15.65 6.35 16.89
C ASP A 335 15.04 6.43 15.48
N ASN A 336 14.18 5.49 15.08
CA ASN A 336 13.64 5.42 13.72
C ASN A 336 12.15 5.74 13.65
N ILE A 337 11.78 6.92 13.12
CA ILE A 337 10.38 7.35 13.01
C ILE A 337 9.50 6.47 12.12
N TYR A 338 10.10 5.68 11.21
CA TYR A 338 9.38 4.72 10.36
C TYR A 338 9.41 3.30 10.93
N ASN A 339 10.14 3.06 12.03
CA ASN A 339 9.99 1.80 12.75
C ASN A 339 8.60 1.80 13.41
N PRO A 340 7.75 0.79 13.13
CA PRO A 340 6.41 0.68 13.69
C PRO A 340 6.35 0.82 15.22
N VAL A 341 7.26 0.15 15.93
CA VAL A 341 7.31 0.10 17.39
C VAL A 341 7.75 1.44 17.95
N ASP A 342 8.82 2.03 17.40
CA ASP A 342 9.33 3.35 17.81
C ASP A 342 8.27 4.44 17.63
N ASN A 343 7.54 4.40 16.51
CA ASN A 343 6.51 5.38 16.19
C ASN A 343 5.31 5.27 17.15
N ILE A 344 4.88 4.04 17.49
CA ILE A 344 3.84 3.82 18.49
C ILE A 344 4.30 4.28 19.87
N ILE A 345 5.54 3.97 20.27
CA ILE A 345 6.13 4.43 21.55
C ILE A 345 6.05 5.96 21.66
N ALA A 346 6.51 6.68 20.63
CA ALA A 346 6.50 8.14 20.64
C ALA A 346 5.07 8.71 20.63
N GLY A 347 4.16 8.17 19.82
CA GLY A 347 2.77 8.64 19.72
C GLY A 347 1.97 8.41 21.00
N VAL A 348 2.17 7.26 21.67
CA VAL A 348 1.54 6.97 22.96
C VAL A 348 2.08 7.90 24.04
N ARG A 349 3.41 8.08 24.13
CA ARG A 349 4.00 9.00 25.12
C ARG A 349 3.57 10.44 24.92
N TYR A 350 3.45 10.91 23.67
CA TYR A 350 2.87 12.21 23.36
C TYR A 350 1.41 12.30 23.81
N SER A 351 0.60 11.25 23.58
CA SER A 351 -0.80 11.22 24.01
C SER A 351 -0.95 11.33 25.54
N PHE A 352 -0.05 10.69 26.29
CA PHE A 352 -0.01 10.81 27.75
C PHE A 352 0.46 12.18 28.23
N ASP A 353 1.51 12.73 27.64
CA ASP A 353 2.04 14.07 28.01
C ASP A 353 1.02 15.18 27.72
N ARG A 354 0.42 15.16 26.53
CA ARG A 354 -0.44 16.24 26.04
C ARG A 354 -1.88 16.18 26.53
N TYR A 355 -2.42 14.97 26.73
CA TYR A 355 -3.84 14.72 27.02
C TYR A 355 -4.09 13.94 28.32
N GLY A 356 -3.04 13.50 29.02
CA GLY A 356 -3.17 12.71 30.24
C GLY A 356 -3.68 11.28 30.02
N GLY A 357 -3.55 10.75 28.80
CA GLY A 357 -3.87 9.36 28.45
C GLY A 357 -4.57 9.18 27.10
N LEU A 358 -4.57 7.96 26.58
CA LEU A 358 -5.14 7.62 25.27
C LEU A 358 -6.66 7.82 25.19
N GLY A 359 -7.40 7.61 26.29
CA GLY A 359 -8.84 7.89 26.33
C GLY A 359 -9.19 9.38 26.22
N ASN A 360 -8.21 10.28 26.37
CA ASN A 360 -8.39 11.72 26.30
C ASN A 360 -8.02 12.33 24.94
N VAL A 361 -7.52 11.51 24.01
CA VAL A 361 -7.29 11.87 22.61
C VAL A 361 -8.61 12.40 22.02
N PRO A 362 -8.65 13.60 21.40
CA PRO A 362 -9.86 14.18 20.80
C PRO A 362 -10.57 13.23 19.82
N GLY A 363 -9.83 12.51 18.97
CA GLY A 363 -10.39 11.51 18.07
C GLY A 363 -11.04 10.32 18.78
N ILE A 364 -10.43 9.81 19.86
CA ILE A 364 -10.99 8.73 20.69
C ILE A 364 -12.20 9.23 21.49
N LYS A 365 -12.14 10.44 22.05
CA LYS A 365 -13.26 11.07 22.76
C LYS A 365 -14.45 11.32 21.85
N ALA A 366 -14.23 11.80 20.63
CA ALA A 366 -15.28 12.01 19.66
C ALA A 366 -15.98 10.69 19.31
N MET A 367 -15.21 9.62 19.06
CA MET A 367 -15.76 8.28 18.79
C MET A 367 -16.52 7.69 19.99
N ALA A 368 -16.02 7.90 21.22
CA ALA A 368 -16.70 7.44 22.43
C ALA A 368 -18.08 8.12 22.65
N HIS A 369 -18.31 9.28 22.05
CA HIS A 369 -19.58 10.01 22.07
C HIS A 369 -20.37 9.91 20.75
N GLY A 370 -19.98 9.02 19.84
CA GLY A 370 -20.68 8.77 18.56
C GLY A 370 -20.42 9.81 17.46
N GLY A 371 -19.36 10.61 17.59
CA GLY A 371 -18.89 11.57 16.59
C GLY A 371 -17.78 11.00 15.70
N ALA A 372 -17.49 11.69 14.59
CA ALA A 372 -16.41 11.32 13.67
C ALA A 372 -15.02 11.48 14.32
N TYR A 373 -14.06 10.62 13.95
CA TYR A 373 -12.68 10.73 14.39
C TYR A 373 -12.07 12.08 13.96
N GLN A 374 -11.45 12.77 14.91
CA GLN A 374 -10.66 13.97 14.65
C GLN A 374 -9.19 13.65 14.94
N GLY A 375 -8.39 13.69 13.88
CA GLY A 375 -6.94 13.56 13.96
C GLY A 375 -6.29 14.75 14.69
N TYR A 376 -5.00 14.61 14.93
CA TYR A 376 -4.21 15.54 15.73
C TYR A 376 -3.58 16.71 14.97
#